data_AF-A0A916ICF1-F1
#
_entry.id   AF-A0A916ICF1-F1
#
_cell.length_a   1.000
_cell.length_b   1.000
_cell.length_c   1.000
_cell.angle_alpha   90.00
_cell.angle_beta   90.00
_cell.angle_gamma   90.00
#
_symmetry.space_group_name_H-M   'P 1'
#
loop_
_entity.id
_entity.type
_entity.pdbx_description
1 polymer ?
#
loop_
_entity_poly.entity_id
_entity_poly.type
_entity_poly.pdbx_seq_one_letter_code
_entity_poly.pdbx_strand_id
1 'polypeptide(L)'
;MLRFEDSPKRPTNLSLNAKVLDMARELGMNLSQTVDALLAEEVRRRYWERWNQENKDAIAAYNERVEREGLPLAKYRTFMKRR
;
A
#
# COMPACT_ATOMS: atom_id res chain seq x y z
N MET A 1 0.76 7.18 6.73
CA MET A 1 0.85 6.17 5.64
C MET A 1 1.31 4.85 6.25
N LEU A 2 0.82 3.71 5.76
CA LEU A 2 1.22 2.38 6.25
C LEU A 2 2.75 2.24 6.22
N ARG A 3 3.37 2.09 7.41
CA ARG A 3 4.80 1.81 7.58
C ARG A 3 4.92 0.58 8.46
N PHE A 4 5.46 -0.50 7.90
CA PHE A 4 5.64 -1.76 8.60
C PHE A 4 7.04 -1.95 9.17
N GLU A 5 8.01 -1.15 8.72
CA GLU A 5 9.42 -1.28 9.09
C GLU A 5 9.72 -0.81 10.52
N ASP A 6 8.84 0.00 11.10
CA ASP A 6 8.98 0.56 12.44
C ASP A 6 8.48 -0.37 13.57
N SER A 7 7.96 -1.56 13.22
CA SER A 7 7.30 -2.47 14.17
C SER A 7 8.13 -3.73 14.45
N PRO A 8 8.22 -4.19 15.73
CA PRO A 8 8.92 -5.41 16.08
C PRO A 8 8.22 -6.66 15.52
N LYS A 9 9.00 -7.63 15.04
CA LYS A 9 8.49 -8.90 14.53
C LYS A 9 7.83 -9.69 15.65
N ARG A 10 6.63 -10.23 15.38
CA ARG A 10 5.91 -11.11 16.29
C ARG A 10 5.94 -12.54 15.75
N PRO A 11 6.33 -13.54 16.55
CA PRO A 11 6.26 -14.93 16.14
C PRO A 11 4.79 -15.32 15.93
N THR A 12 4.51 -15.96 14.81
CA THR A 12 3.17 -16.45 14.45
C THR A 12 3.29 -17.88 13.95
N ASN A 13 2.39 -18.75 14.42
CA ASN A 13 2.30 -20.12 13.92
C ASN A 13 1.39 -20.14 12.69
N LEU A 14 1.92 -20.63 11.57
CA LEU A 14 1.24 -20.68 10.28
C LEU A 14 1.38 -22.07 9.67
N SER A 15 0.28 -22.57 9.10
CA SER A 15 0.24 -23.86 8.42
C SER A 15 0.32 -23.64 6.91
N LEU A 16 1.37 -24.17 6.28
CA LEU A 16 1.59 -24.11 4.83
C LEU A 16 1.69 -25.51 4.24
N ASN A 17 1.60 -25.60 2.91
CA ASN A 17 1.74 -26.86 2.21
C ASN A 17 3.14 -27.47 2.45
N ALA A 18 3.17 -28.70 2.98
CA ALA A 18 4.40 -29.40 3.33
C ALA A 18 5.37 -29.51 2.14
N LYS A 19 4.88 -29.87 0.95
CA LYS A 19 5.73 -30.00 -0.25
C LYS A 19 6.40 -28.68 -0.63
N VAL A 20 5.69 -27.57 -0.48
CA VAL A 20 6.24 -26.23 -0.77
C VAL A 20 7.29 -25.84 0.27
N LEU A 21 7.05 -26.16 1.54
CA LEU A 21 8.01 -25.92 2.62
C LEU A 21 9.30 -26.72 2.42
N ASP A 22 9.18 -27.99 2.06
CA ASP A 22 10.32 -28.88 1.84
C ASP A 22 11.15 -28.38 0.65
N MET A 23 10.52 -28.08 -0.48
CA MET A 23 11.20 -27.49 -1.64
C MET A 23 11.85 -26.14 -1.31
N ALA A 24 11.17 -25.26 -0.56
CA ALA A 24 11.74 -23.96 -0.19
C ALA A 24 12.99 -24.11 0.71
N ARG A 25 13.00 -25.11 1.59
CA ARG A 25 14.17 -25.45 2.42
C ARG A 25 15.30 -26.02 1.58
N GLU A 26 15.02 -26.93 0.64
CA GLU A 26 16.02 -27.48 -0.29
C GLU A 26 16.67 -26.38 -1.13
N LEU A 27 15.90 -25.37 -1.52
CA LEU A 27 16.38 -24.20 -2.25
C LEU A 27 17.10 -23.16 -1.37
N GLY A 28 17.23 -23.40 -0.05
CA GLY A 28 17.90 -22.48 0.87
C GLY A 28 17.16 -21.16 1.10
N MET A 29 15.85 -21.13 0.89
CA MET A 29 15.05 -19.90 1.02
C MET A 29 14.89 -19.49 2.49
N ASN A 30 14.95 -18.17 2.74
CA ASN A 30 14.56 -17.61 4.03
C ASN A 30 13.02 -17.50 4.10
N LEU A 31 12.36 -18.54 4.64
CA LEU A 31 10.90 -18.60 4.73
C LEU A 31 10.32 -17.41 5.48
N SER A 32 10.91 -17.04 6.63
CA SER A 32 10.39 -15.96 7.46
C SER A 32 10.40 -14.63 6.70
N GLN A 33 11.53 -14.29 6.06
CA GLN A 33 11.65 -13.07 5.28
C GLN A 33 10.73 -13.06 4.05
N THR A 34 10.59 -14.20 3.38
CA THR A 34 9.76 -14.32 2.16
C THR A 34 8.29 -14.14 2.50
N VAL A 35 7.79 -14.83 3.52
CA VAL A 35 6.39 -14.74 3.95
C VAL A 35 6.07 -13.34 4.49
N ASP A 36 7.00 -12.74 5.24
CA ASP A 36 6.87 -11.38 5.77
C ASP A 36 6.70 -10.35 4.64
N ALA A 37 7.54 -10.41 3.60
CA ALA A 37 7.45 -9.51 2.45
C ALA A 37 6.14 -9.70 1.66
N LEU A 38 5.76 -10.96 1.37
CA LEU A 38 4.53 -11.27 0.63
C LEU A 38 3.28 -10.81 1.40
N LEU A 39 3.26 -11.03 2.72
CA LEU A 39 2.15 -10.60 3.56
C LEU A 39 2.08 -9.06 3.63
N ALA A 40 3.21 -8.37 3.77
CA ALA A 40 3.26 -6.91 3.78
C ALA A 40 2.77 -6.29 2.46
N GLU A 41 3.05 -6.91 1.33
CA GLU A 41 2.51 -6.50 0.03
C GLU A 41 0.99 -6.69 -0.05
N GLU A 42 0.50 -7.88 0.33
CA GLU A 42 -0.93 -8.18 0.29
C GLU A 42 -1.75 -7.28 1.23
N VAL A 43 -1.24 -7.03 2.43
CA VAL A 43 -1.88 -6.12 3.40
C VAL A 43 -1.92 -4.68 2.85
N ARG A 44 -0.84 -4.20 2.24
CA ARG A 44 -0.82 -2.88 1.57
C ARG A 44 -1.88 -2.81 0.48
N ARG A 45 -1.94 -3.82 -0.38
CA ARG A 45 -2.90 -3.88 -1.48
C ARG A 45 -4.33 -3.77 -0.95
N ARG A 46 -4.72 -4.64 -0.03
CA ARG A 46 -6.09 -4.66 0.52
C ARG A 46 -6.44 -3.40 1.28
N TYR A 47 -5.49 -2.83 2.02
CA TYR A 47 -5.71 -1.56 2.70
C TYR A 47 -6.02 -0.44 1.71
N TRP A 48 -5.24 -0.32 0.64
CA TRP A 48 -5.45 0.73 -0.36
C TRP A 48 -6.70 0.51 -1.20
N GLU A 49 -7.03 -0.73 -1.55
CA GLU A 49 -8.30 -1.07 -2.19
C GLU A 49 -9.48 -0.61 -1.35
N ARG A 50 -9.46 -0.94 -0.06
CA ARG A 50 -10.49 -0.51 0.88
C ARG A 50 -10.55 1.00 1.03
N TRP A 51 -9.39 1.64 1.22
CA TRP A 51 -9.31 3.09 1.37
C TRP A 51 -9.84 3.80 0.12
N ASN A 52 -9.47 3.36 -1.08
CA ASN A 52 -9.97 3.91 -2.33
C ASN A 52 -11.50 3.77 -2.44
N GLN A 53 -12.04 2.62 -2.03
CA GLN A 53 -13.48 2.38 -2.05
C GLN A 53 -14.21 3.30 -1.07
N GLU A 54 -13.69 3.46 0.15
CA GLU A 54 -14.28 4.31 1.20
C GLU A 54 -14.17 5.80 0.84
N ASN A 55 -13.10 6.22 0.17
CA ASN A 55 -12.85 7.63 -0.15
C ASN A 55 -13.32 8.02 -1.56
N LYS A 56 -13.93 7.09 -2.31
CA LYS A 56 -14.34 7.31 -3.71
C LYS A 56 -15.21 8.56 -3.87
N ASP A 57 -16.23 8.71 -3.02
CA ASP A 57 -17.18 9.82 -3.11
C ASP A 57 -16.53 11.15 -2.70
N ALA A 58 -15.67 11.14 -1.67
CA ALA A 58 -14.92 12.31 -1.25
C ALA A 58 -13.94 12.79 -2.33
N ILE A 59 -13.27 11.85 -3.01
CA ILE A 59 -12.39 12.13 -4.14
C ILE A 59 -13.20 12.69 -5.31
N ALA A 60 -14.35 12.10 -5.63
CA ALA A 60 -15.22 12.59 -6.70
C ALA A 60 -15.70 14.02 -6.42
N ALA A 61 -16.23 14.29 -5.23
CA ALA A 61 -16.66 15.63 -4.83
C ALA A 61 -15.52 16.66 -4.86
N TYR A 62 -14.30 16.25 -4.46
CA TYR A 62 -13.13 17.11 -4.56
C TYR A 62 -12.74 17.40 -6.01
N ASN A 63 -12.77 16.38 -6.89
CA ASN A 63 -12.47 16.54 -8.31
C ASN A 63 -13.47 17.50 -8.98
N GLU A 64 -14.77 17.33 -8.73
CA GLU A 64 -15.81 18.25 -9.21
C GLU A 64 -15.58 19.68 -8.74
N ARG A 65 -15.16 19.87 -7.48
CA ARG A 65 -14.81 21.19 -6.96
C ARG A 65 -13.62 21.77 -7.71
N VAL A 66 -12.56 21.00 -7.94
CA VAL A 66 -11.36 21.46 -8.66
C VAL A 66 -11.68 21.79 -10.12
N GLU A 67 -12.57 21.04 -10.77
CA GLU A 67 -13.03 21.35 -12.13
C GLU A 67 -13.81 22.66 -12.18
N ARG A 68 -14.69 22.90 -11.20
CA ARG A 68 -15.51 24.12 -11.12
C ARG A 68 -14.72 25.36 -10.71
N GLU A 69 -13.88 25.23 -9.69
CA GLU A 69 -13.24 26.37 -9.00
C GLU A 69 -11.76 26.52 -9.36
N GLY A 70 -11.19 25.56 -10.08
CA GLY A 70 -9.77 25.46 -10.33
C GLY A 70 -8.99 24.92 -9.13
N LEU A 71 -7.67 24.82 -9.30
CA LEU A 71 -6.80 24.33 -8.23
C LEU A 71 -6.80 25.33 -7.05
N PRO A 72 -7.08 24.87 -5.82
CA PRO A 72 -6.90 25.68 -4.64
C PRO A 72 -5.48 26.25 -4.60
N LEU A 73 -5.36 27.53 -4.22
CA LEU A 73 -4.07 28.23 -4.09
C LEU A 73 -3.28 28.42 -5.40
N ALA A 74 -3.86 28.11 -6.57
CA ALA A 74 -3.20 28.34 -7.86
C ALA A 74 -2.64 29.77 -8.01
N LYS A 75 -3.33 30.77 -7.43
CA LYS A 75 -2.91 32.18 -7.42
C LYS A 75 -1.56 32.44 -6.74
N TYR A 76 -1.13 31.57 -5.84
CA TYR A 76 0.16 31.70 -5.13
C TYR A 76 1.27 30.85 -5.74
N ARG A 77 0.99 30.08 -6.79
CA ARG A 77 1.97 29.18 -7.42
C ARG A 77 3.09 30.01 -8.08
N THR A 78 4.34 29.81 -7.67
CA THR A 78 5.53 30.55 -8.16
C THR A 78 6.29 29.84 -9.28
N PHE A 79 6.08 28.53 -9.47
CA PHE A 79 6.74 27.69 -10.47
C PHE A 79 5.74 27.17 -11.53
N MET A 80 6.22 26.67 -12.67
CA MET A 80 5.38 26.13 -13.76
C MET A 80 4.23 27.08 -14.20
N LYS A 81 4.42 28.41 -14.14
CA LYS A 81 3.50 29.34 -14.82
C LYS A 81 3.70 29.16 -16.32
N ARG A 82 2.62 28.86 -17.06
CA ARG A 82 2.67 28.94 -18.53
C ARG A 82 3.10 30.37 -18.89
N ARG A 83 4.15 30.49 -19.71
CA ARG A 83 4.56 31.76 -20.30
C ARG A 83 3.45 32.31 -21.18
#